data_AF-A0A819W4P7-F1
#
_entry.id   AF-A0A819W4P7-F1
#
_cell.length_a   1.000
_cell.length_b   1.000
_cell.length_c   1.000
_cell.angle_alpha   90.00
_cell.angle_beta   90.00
_cell.angle_gamma   90.00
#
_symmetry.space_group_name_H-M   'P 1'
#
loop_
_entity.id
_entity.type
_entity.pdbx_description
1 polymer ?
#
loop_
_entity_poly.entity_id
_entity_poly.type
_entity_poly.pdbx_seq_one_letter_code
_entity_poly.pdbx_strand_id
1 'polypeptide(L)'
;MIKVVYEHTELRKALEAPNAMHNILSHIDEWEKKSIEKIKKKAGQARKDLLECIGRTKHELIGSLDTMGAEIKSSQEITTYAENEINQWMKKLEELRRIAEKPQNIEIVNDETPNSSINMITVIEKSNSRVFSTANQIAAQSRSLTTTLGACK
;
A
#
# COMPACT_ATOMS: atom_id res chain seq x y z
N MET A 1 60.82 37.53 4.68
CA MET A 1 60.69 37.40 3.22
C MET A 1 60.97 35.96 2.74
N ILE A 2 62.08 35.31 3.14
CA ILE A 2 62.45 33.95 2.72
C ILE A 2 61.41 32.87 3.11
N LYS A 3 60.84 32.92 4.33
CA LYS A 3 59.82 31.96 4.80
C LYS A 3 58.55 31.97 3.94
N VAL A 4 58.09 33.14 3.52
CA VAL A 4 56.88 33.31 2.71
C VAL A 4 57.10 32.73 1.31
N VAL A 5 58.29 32.92 0.73
CA VAL A 5 58.64 32.35 -0.59
C VAL A 5 58.74 30.82 -0.52
N TYR A 6 59.29 30.27 0.57
CA TYR A 6 59.35 28.83 0.79
C TYR A 6 57.94 28.22 0.91
N GLU A 7 57.09 28.77 1.79
CA GLU A 7 55.73 28.27 1.97
C GLU A 7 54.88 28.40 0.68
N HIS A 8 55.04 29.49 -0.07
CA HIS A 8 54.40 29.65 -1.38
C HIS A 8 54.83 28.58 -2.38
N THR A 9 56.12 28.24 -2.42
CA THR A 9 56.67 27.25 -3.36
C THR A 9 56.22 25.84 -2.99
N GLU A 10 56.13 25.51 -1.71
CA GLU A 10 55.64 24.22 -1.23
C GLU A 10 54.13 24.05 -1.50
N LEU A 11 53.33 25.10 -1.26
CA LEU A 11 51.90 25.08 -1.61
C LEU A 11 51.68 24.92 -3.12
N ARG A 12 52.50 25.59 -3.94
CA ARG A 12 52.45 25.46 -5.39
C ARG A 12 52.74 24.03 -5.85
N LYS A 13 53.79 23.39 -5.33
CA LYS A 13 54.10 21.99 -5.64
C LYS A 13 53.00 21.04 -5.20
N ALA A 14 52.38 21.30 -4.04
CA ALA A 14 51.28 20.49 -3.54
C ALA A 14 50.02 20.60 -4.41
N LEU A 15 49.76 21.77 -5.00
CA LEU A 15 48.64 22.01 -5.91
C LEU A 15 48.91 21.53 -7.35
N GLU A 16 50.16 21.61 -7.81
CA GLU A 16 50.59 21.07 -9.11
C GLU A 16 50.73 19.53 -9.09
N ALA A 17 50.75 18.92 -7.90
CA ALA A 17 50.69 17.48 -7.76
C ALA A 17 49.32 16.96 -8.26
N PRO A 18 49.29 16.06 -9.25
CA PRO A 18 48.05 15.59 -9.90
C PRO A 18 47.05 14.93 -8.93
N ASN A 19 47.49 14.61 -7.71
CA ASN A 19 46.72 13.87 -6.72
C ASN A 19 45.76 14.75 -5.89
N ALA A 20 45.93 16.07 -5.87
CA ALA A 20 45.10 16.96 -5.04
C ALA A 20 43.64 17.05 -5.53
N MET A 21 43.42 17.07 -6.86
CA MET A 21 42.08 17.02 -7.46
C MET A 21 41.44 15.63 -7.37
N HIS A 22 42.26 14.57 -7.40
CA HIS A 22 41.78 13.19 -7.35
C HIS A 22 40.99 12.89 -6.06
N ASN A 23 41.36 13.49 -4.93
CA ASN A 23 40.68 13.23 -3.67
C ASN A 23 39.22 13.72 -3.67
N ILE A 24 38.97 14.93 -4.18
CA ILE A 24 37.60 15.49 -4.26
C ILE A 24 36.75 14.70 -5.25
N LEU A 25 37.30 14.36 -6.42
CA LEU A 25 36.60 13.54 -7.41
C LEU A 25 36.24 12.16 -6.86
N SER A 26 37.17 11.49 -6.17
CA SER A 26 36.87 10.20 -5.52
C SER A 26 35.79 10.31 -4.44
N HIS A 27 35.75 11.41 -3.68
CA HIS A 27 34.66 11.66 -2.73
C HIS A 27 33.31 11.85 -3.42
N ILE A 28 33.28 12.54 -4.57
CA ILE A 28 32.07 12.70 -5.39
C ILE A 28 31.61 11.34 -5.93
N ASP A 29 32.52 10.55 -6.50
CA ASP A 29 32.20 9.21 -7.03
C ASP A 29 31.65 8.28 -5.93
N GLU A 30 32.25 8.32 -4.74
CA GLU A 30 31.77 7.55 -3.60
C GLU A 30 30.38 8.02 -3.14
N TRP A 31 30.16 9.33 -3.10
CA TRP A 31 28.87 9.91 -2.74
C TRP A 31 27.79 9.57 -3.75
N GLU A 32 28.09 9.63 -5.05
CA GLU A 32 27.20 9.22 -6.12
C GLU A 32 26.83 7.74 -5.99
N LYS A 33 27.83 6.87 -5.84
CA LYS A 33 27.61 5.43 -5.67
C LYS A 33 26.70 5.12 -4.48
N LYS A 34 26.98 5.73 -3.32
CA LYS A 34 26.17 5.58 -2.11
C LYS A 34 24.74 6.08 -2.32
N SER A 35 24.57 7.19 -3.03
CA SER A 35 23.25 7.78 -3.30
C SER A 35 22.43 6.91 -4.23
N ILE A 36 23.02 6.43 -5.33
CA ILE A 36 22.38 5.48 -6.26
C ILE A 36 21.97 4.21 -5.52
N GLU A 37 22.84 3.66 -4.66
CA GLU A 37 22.53 2.46 -3.89
C GLU A 37 21.36 2.68 -2.93
N LYS A 38 21.32 3.82 -2.23
CA LYS A 38 20.19 4.18 -1.35
C LYS A 38 18.88 4.30 -2.12
N ILE A 39 18.88 4.97 -3.27
CA ILE A 39 17.70 5.11 -4.14
C ILE A 39 17.22 3.73 -4.58
N LYS A 40 18.13 2.87 -5.07
CA LYS A 40 17.81 1.50 -5.49
C LYS A 40 17.19 0.69 -4.35
N LYS A 41 17.77 0.76 -3.16
CA LYS A 41 17.25 0.06 -1.98
C LYS A 41 15.83 0.52 -1.61
N LYS A 42 15.60 1.83 -1.57
CA LYS A 42 14.27 2.41 -1.27
C LYS A 42 13.23 2.05 -2.33
N ALA A 43 13.58 2.15 -3.61
CA ALA A 43 12.72 1.75 -4.70
C ALA A 43 12.45 0.23 -4.70
N GLY A 44 13.42 -0.59 -4.31
CA GLY A 44 13.24 -2.03 -4.10
C GLY A 44 12.26 -2.33 -2.98
N GLN A 45 12.38 -1.62 -1.85
CA GLN A 45 11.46 -1.75 -0.73
C GLN A 45 10.03 -1.36 -1.13
N ALA A 46 9.85 -0.20 -1.79
CA ALA A 46 8.52 0.24 -2.23
C ALA A 46 7.84 -0.77 -3.16
N ARG A 47 8.59 -1.41 -4.07
CA ARG A 47 8.06 -2.50 -4.92
C ARG A 47 7.62 -3.70 -4.10
N LYS A 48 8.43 -4.10 -3.10
CA LYS A 48 8.09 -5.21 -2.21
C LYS A 48 6.81 -4.91 -1.42
N ASP A 49 6.72 -3.72 -0.84
CA ASP A 49 5.55 -3.28 -0.07
C ASP A 49 4.28 -3.27 -0.94
N LEU A 50 4.38 -2.80 -2.19
CA LEU A 50 3.28 -2.83 -3.15
C LEU A 50 2.84 -4.26 -3.47
N LEU A 51 3.79 -5.16 -3.75
CA LEU A 51 3.48 -6.57 -4.05
C LEU A 51 2.82 -7.27 -2.86
N GLU A 52 3.29 -6.99 -1.65
CA GLU A 52 2.70 -7.53 -0.43
C GLU A 52 1.27 -7.03 -0.22
N CYS A 53 1.02 -5.74 -0.45
CA CYS A 53 -0.32 -5.17 -0.37
C CYS A 53 -1.26 -5.78 -1.42
N ILE A 54 -0.83 -5.89 -2.68
CA ILE A 54 -1.59 -6.56 -3.74
C ILE A 54 -1.89 -8.02 -3.37
N GLY A 55 -0.91 -8.72 -2.81
CA GLY A 55 -1.06 -10.11 -2.35
C GLY A 55 -2.12 -10.25 -1.26
N ARG A 56 -2.12 -9.36 -0.26
CA ARG A 56 -3.13 -9.31 0.80
C ARG A 56 -4.52 -9.01 0.25
N THR A 57 -4.67 -7.97 -0.56
CA THR A 57 -5.97 -7.63 -1.19
C THR A 57 -6.50 -8.81 -2.02
N LYS A 58 -5.65 -9.47 -2.80
CA LYS A 58 -6.06 -10.67 -3.55
C LYS A 58 -6.56 -11.78 -2.63
N HIS A 59 -5.86 -12.03 -1.53
CA HIS A 59 -6.25 -13.06 -0.57
C HIS A 59 -7.61 -12.74 0.09
N GLU A 60 -7.83 -11.49 0.48
CA GLU A 60 -9.10 -11.02 1.05
C GLU A 60 -10.26 -11.13 0.05
N LEU A 61 -10.03 -10.79 -1.22
CA LEU A 61 -11.01 -10.92 -2.29
C LEU A 61 -11.40 -12.38 -2.51
N ILE A 62 -10.43 -13.30 -2.52
CA ILE A 62 -10.68 -14.74 -2.64
C ILE A 62 -11.53 -15.22 -1.46
N GLY A 63 -11.16 -14.87 -0.22
CA GLY A 63 -11.94 -15.25 0.97
C GLY A 63 -13.37 -14.69 0.95
N SER A 64 -13.56 -13.48 0.43
CA SER A 64 -14.89 -12.87 0.25
C SER A 64 -15.72 -13.63 -0.80
N LEU A 65 -15.11 -14.03 -1.91
CA LEU A 65 -15.76 -14.84 -2.94
C LEU A 65 -16.12 -16.24 -2.42
N ASP A 66 -15.25 -16.87 -1.65
CA ASP A 66 -15.51 -18.18 -1.03
C ASP A 66 -16.69 -18.11 -0.05
N THR A 67 -16.72 -17.06 0.77
CA THR A 67 -17.83 -16.79 1.71
C THR A 67 -19.15 -16.59 0.95
N MET A 68 -19.13 -15.76 -0.10
CA MET A 68 -20.29 -15.54 -0.96
C MET A 68 -20.73 -16.83 -1.66
N GLY A 69 -19.80 -17.67 -2.11
CA GLY A 69 -20.11 -18.98 -2.68
C GLY A 69 -20.79 -19.92 -1.68
N ALA A 70 -20.37 -19.89 -0.41
CA ALA A 70 -21.02 -20.65 0.66
C ALA A 70 -22.44 -20.11 0.97
N GLU A 71 -22.62 -18.79 1.03
CA GLU A 71 -23.95 -18.15 1.17
C GLU A 71 -24.89 -18.60 0.04
N ILE A 72 -24.44 -18.53 -1.21
CA ILE A 72 -25.23 -18.92 -2.38
C ILE A 72 -25.65 -20.39 -2.31
N LYS A 73 -24.72 -21.30 -1.95
CA LYS A 73 -25.01 -22.73 -1.81
C LYS A 73 -26.02 -22.99 -0.69
N SER A 74 -25.85 -22.35 0.46
CA SER A 74 -26.79 -22.50 1.58
C SER A 74 -28.19 -22.01 1.21
N SER A 75 -28.31 -20.89 0.49
CA SER A 75 -29.62 -20.40 0.02
C SER A 75 -30.27 -21.29 -1.05
N GLN A 76 -29.49 -22.05 -1.86
CA GLN A 76 -30.04 -23.06 -2.77
C GLN A 76 -30.74 -24.19 -2.01
N GLU A 77 -30.16 -24.62 -0.90
CA GLU A 77 -30.66 -25.72 -0.07
C GLU A 77 -32.01 -25.35 0.60
N ILE A 78 -32.25 -24.06 0.85
CA ILE A 78 -33.46 -23.52 1.50
C ILE A 78 -34.61 -23.25 0.48
N THR A 79 -34.43 -23.72 -0.76
CA THR A 79 -35.49 -24.01 -1.75
C THR A 79 -36.24 -22.84 -2.41
N THR A 80 -35.80 -21.59 -2.33
CA THR A 80 -36.12 -20.57 -3.35
C THR A 80 -35.19 -19.38 -3.16
N TYR A 81 -34.46 -18.97 -4.19
CA TYR A 81 -33.80 -17.67 -4.15
C TYR A 81 -34.85 -16.56 -4.11
N ALA A 82 -34.85 -15.76 -3.05
CA ALA A 82 -35.59 -14.51 -3.12
C ALA A 82 -34.87 -13.59 -4.12
N GLU A 83 -35.60 -12.92 -5.01
CA GLU A 83 -35.04 -11.97 -5.97
C GLU A 83 -34.19 -10.88 -5.28
N ASN A 84 -34.51 -10.57 -4.02
CA ASN A 84 -33.72 -9.68 -3.17
C ASN A 84 -32.32 -10.23 -2.85
N GLU A 85 -32.16 -11.53 -2.61
CA GLU A 85 -30.86 -12.16 -2.34
C GLU A 85 -29.97 -12.17 -3.58
N ILE A 86 -30.54 -12.49 -4.74
CA ILE A 86 -29.84 -12.42 -6.03
C ILE A 86 -29.33 -11.00 -6.29
N ASN A 87 -30.18 -9.99 -6.08
CA ASN A 87 -29.79 -8.59 -6.24
C ASN A 87 -28.70 -8.16 -5.25
N GLN A 88 -28.70 -8.68 -4.02
CA GLN A 88 -27.64 -8.40 -3.04
C GLN A 88 -26.32 -9.02 -3.45
N TRP A 89 -26.32 -10.26 -3.92
CA TRP A 89 -25.13 -10.93 -4.43
C TRP A 89 -24.56 -10.24 -5.66
N MET A 90 -25.40 -9.82 -6.61
CA MET A 90 -24.93 -9.03 -7.75
C MET A 90 -24.24 -7.74 -7.32
N LYS A 91 -24.81 -7.02 -6.33
CA LYS A 91 -24.18 -5.81 -5.78
C LYS A 91 -22.84 -6.11 -5.10
N LYS A 92 -22.76 -7.17 -4.28
CA LYS A 92 -21.50 -7.60 -3.64
C LYS A 92 -20.43 -7.96 -4.70
N LEU A 93 -20.83 -8.67 -5.76
CA LEU A 93 -19.91 -9.06 -6.83
C LEU A 93 -19.36 -7.86 -7.59
N GLU A 94 -20.21 -6.87 -7.89
CA GLU A 94 -19.80 -5.64 -8.57
C GLU A 94 -18.86 -4.81 -7.71
N GLU A 95 -19.09 -4.78 -6.40
CA GLU A 95 -18.18 -4.15 -5.44
C GLU A 95 -16.82 -4.86 -5.38
N LEU A 96 -16.79 -6.19 -5.31
CA LEU A 96 -15.55 -6.98 -5.34
C LEU A 96 -14.79 -6.78 -6.66
N ARG A 97 -15.50 -6.73 -7.80
CA ARG A 97 -14.91 -6.41 -9.10
C ARG A 97 -14.28 -5.03 -9.11
N ARG A 98 -14.97 -4.02 -8.58
CA ARG A 98 -14.44 -2.64 -8.49
C ARG A 98 -13.18 -2.58 -7.63
N ILE A 99 -13.14 -3.30 -6.52
CA ILE A 99 -11.95 -3.38 -5.64
C ILE A 99 -10.79 -4.09 -6.35
N ALA A 100 -11.08 -5.15 -7.12
CA ALA A 100 -10.06 -5.88 -7.89
C ALA A 100 -9.44 -5.03 -9.02
N GLU A 101 -10.25 -4.26 -9.74
CA GLU A 101 -9.79 -3.39 -10.84
C GLU A 101 -8.98 -2.20 -10.35
N LYS A 102 -9.39 -1.61 -9.22
CA LYS A 102 -8.66 -0.50 -8.60
C LYS A 102 -8.69 -0.66 -7.08
N PRO A 103 -7.61 -1.18 -6.47
CA PRO A 103 -7.49 -1.26 -5.02
C PRO A 103 -7.52 0.17 -4.45
N GLN A 104 -8.66 0.59 -3.92
CA GLN A 104 -8.86 1.94 -3.39
C GLN A 104 -8.00 2.23 -2.15
N ASN A 105 -7.40 1.18 -1.59
CA ASN A 105 -6.61 1.24 -0.38
C ASN A 105 -5.12 1.48 -0.64
N ILE A 106 -4.65 1.49 -1.89
CA ILE A 106 -3.23 1.72 -2.22
C ILE A 106 -3.07 3.12 -2.78
N GLU A 107 -2.37 3.99 -2.05
CA GLU A 107 -1.95 5.29 -2.53
C GLU A 107 -0.43 5.31 -2.71
N ILE A 108 0.00 5.65 -3.92
CA ILE A 108 1.41 5.91 -4.21
C ILE A 108 1.61 7.40 -3.97
N VAL A 109 2.28 7.74 -2.86
CA VAL A 109 2.57 9.13 -2.50
C VAL A 109 3.98 9.46 -2.92
N ASN A 110 4.11 10.56 -3.65
CA ASN A 110 5.38 11.20 -3.94
C ASN A 110 5.69 12.17 -2.80
N ASP A 111 6.77 11.93 -2.07
CA ASP A 111 7.23 12.86 -1.04
C ASP A 111 7.93 14.04 -1.71
N GLU A 112 7.14 15.05 -2.07
CA GLU A 112 7.60 16.31 -2.65
C GLU A 112 8.01 17.27 -1.53
N THR A 113 9.08 16.92 -0.83
CA THR A 113 9.71 17.84 0.11
C THR A 113 10.47 18.91 -0.69
N PRO A 114 10.13 20.22 -0.54
CA PRO A 114 10.63 21.28 -1.42
C PRO A 114 12.16 21.50 -1.37
N ASN A 115 12.84 20.85 -0.41
CA ASN A 115 14.30 20.91 -0.25
C ASN A 115 14.99 19.55 -0.51
N SER A 116 14.25 18.52 -0.92
CA SER A 116 14.85 17.23 -1.25
C SER A 116 15.31 17.22 -2.71
N SER A 117 16.56 16.82 -2.95
CA SER A 117 17.06 16.59 -4.31
C SER A 117 16.52 15.30 -4.94
N ILE A 118 15.87 14.44 -4.14
CA ILE A 118 15.34 13.15 -4.57
C ILE A 118 13.94 12.96 -3.98
N ASN A 119 12.94 12.84 -4.84
CA ASN A 119 11.59 12.52 -4.41
C ASN A 119 11.48 11.03 -4.04
N MET A 120 10.87 10.74 -2.89
CA MET A 120 10.72 9.36 -2.42
C MET A 120 9.31 8.85 -2.71
N ILE A 121 9.24 7.66 -3.33
CA ILE A 121 7.98 6.96 -3.55
C ILE A 121 7.69 6.12 -2.31
N THR A 122 6.53 6.33 -1.71
CA THR A 122 6.04 5.53 -0.59
C THR A 122 4.70 4.92 -0.94
N VAL A 123 4.47 3.69 -0.47
CA VAL A 123 3.20 2.98 -0.64
C VAL A 123 2.48 3.09 0.70
N ILE A 124 1.36 3.80 0.70
CA ILE A 124 0.51 3.96 1.88
C ILE A 124 -0.73 3.11 1.70
N GLU A 125 -1.00 2.25 2.68
CA GLU A 125 -2.24 1.52 2.78
C GLU A 125 -3.26 2.34 3.56
N LYS A 126 -4.31 2.83 2.89
CA LYS A 126 -5.45 3.46 3.54
C LYS A 126 -6.29 2.37 4.19
N SER A 127 -6.28 2.33 5.51
CA SER A 127 -7.15 1.45 6.31
C SER A 127 -8.60 1.92 6.18
N ASN A 128 -9.28 1.45 5.14
CA ASN A 128 -10.74 1.55 5.08
C ASN A 128 -11.34 0.58 6.11
N SER A 129 -11.55 1.07 7.33
CA SER A 129 -12.16 0.34 8.45
C SER A 129 -13.68 0.10 8.29
N ARG A 130 -14.20 0.07 7.07
CA ARG A 130 -15.65 -0.02 6.81
C ARG A 130 -15.97 -0.83 5.57
N VAL A 131 -15.85 -2.15 5.63
CA VAL A 131 -16.60 -2.98 4.65
C VAL A 131 -17.22 -4.24 5.27
N PHE A 132 -16.67 -4.81 6.36
CA PHE A 132 -17.10 -6.15 6.81
C PHE A 132 -17.85 -6.21 8.14
N SER A 133 -18.77 -5.27 8.42
CA SER A 133 -19.64 -5.31 9.61
C SER A 133 -21.14 -5.52 9.33
N THR A 134 -21.55 -5.73 8.08
CA THR A 134 -22.99 -5.90 7.75
C THR A 134 -23.42 -7.36 7.63
N ALA A 135 -22.80 -8.28 8.38
CA ALA A 135 -23.29 -9.66 8.50
C ALA A 135 -24.18 -9.90 9.74
N ASN A 136 -24.21 -8.98 10.73
CA ASN A 136 -24.86 -9.24 12.02
C ASN A 136 -26.03 -8.31 12.40
N GLN A 137 -26.53 -7.43 11.52
CA GLN A 137 -27.59 -6.48 11.90
C GLN A 137 -28.99 -6.73 11.31
N ILE A 138 -29.18 -7.69 10.40
CA ILE A 138 -30.53 -7.92 9.82
C ILE A 138 -31.27 -9.10 10.49
N ALA A 139 -30.59 -9.95 11.26
CA ALA A 139 -31.24 -11.03 12.02
C ALA A 139 -32.08 -10.56 13.23
N ALA A 140 -32.02 -9.26 13.60
CA ALA A 140 -32.72 -8.72 14.76
C ALA A 140 -34.09 -8.08 14.47
N GLN A 141 -34.51 -7.92 13.21
CA GLN A 141 -35.80 -7.28 12.87
C GLN A 141 -36.94 -8.23 12.45
N SER A 142 -36.69 -9.53 12.31
CA SER A 142 -37.72 -10.49 11.85
C SER A 142 -38.33 -11.36 12.96
N ARG A 143 -38.05 -11.09 14.25
CA ARG A 143 -38.56 -11.91 15.37
C ARG A 143 -39.62 -11.25 16.27
N SER A 144 -40.14 -10.06 15.96
CA SER A 144 -41.12 -9.37 16.83
C SER A 144 -42.60 -9.49 16.46
N LEU A 145 -43.01 -10.32 15.50
CA LEU A 145 -44.42 -10.35 15.04
C LEU A 145 -45.15 -11.70 15.13
N THR A 146 -44.67 -12.67 15.91
CA THR A 146 -45.39 -13.94 16.08
C THR A 146 -45.40 -14.47 17.51
N THR A 147 -46.09 -13.78 18.43
CA THR A 147 -46.85 -14.46 19.51
C THR A 147 -47.70 -13.47 20.32
N THR A 148 -48.98 -13.31 19.95
CA THR A 148 -50.08 -13.15 20.91
C THR A 148 -51.39 -13.54 20.21
N LEU A 149 -51.62 -14.85 20.10
CA LEU A 149 -52.96 -15.39 19.86
C LEU A 149 -53.14 -16.59 20.79
N GLY A 150 -54.09 -16.47 21.72
CA GLY A 150 -54.69 -17.61 22.43
C GLY A 150 -54.27 -17.78 23.89
N ALA A 151 -55.09 -17.23 24.80
CA ALA A 151 -55.38 -17.90 26.07
C ALA A 151 -56.79 -17.48 26.53
N CYS A 152 -57.79 -18.28 26.12
CA CYS A 152 -59.06 -18.38 26.83
C CYS A 152 -58.83 -19.04 28.19
N LYS A 153 -59.34 -18.42 29.25
CA LYS A 153 -60.26 -19.04 30.22
C LYS A 153 -60.91 -17.95 31.07
#